data_AF-A0A961LRJ9-F1
#
_entry.id   AF-A0A961LRJ9-F1
#
_cell.length_a   1.000
_cell.length_b   1.000
_cell.length_c   1.000
_cell.angle_alpha   90.00
_cell.angle_beta   90.00
_cell.angle_gamma   90.00
#
_symmetry.space_group_name_H-M   'P 1'
#
loop_
_entity.id
_entity.type
_entity.pdbx_description
1 polymer ?
#
loop_
_entity_poly.entity_id
_entity_poly.type
_entity_poly.pdbx_seq_one_letter_code
_entity_poly.pdbx_strand_id
1 'polypeptide(L)' 'MKALPQIRAVCDEDERQLALLATPLGRAGSGMTRYAAAMYFHRSGRLDDDLLEAYRICCKLDHEDVLAVLKSREKS' A
#
# COMPACT_ATOMS: atom_id res chain seq x y z
N MET A 1 -7.87 14.95 -2.66
CA MET A 1 -7.94 13.53 -2.22
C MET A 1 -6.91 12.78 -3.04
N LYS A 2 -5.79 12.37 -2.45
CA LYS A 2 -4.82 11.50 -3.13
C LYS A 2 -5.50 10.12 -3.22
N ALA A 3 -5.96 9.75 -4.42
CA ALA A 3 -6.39 8.37 -4.67
C ALA A 3 -5.14 7.49 -4.70
N LEU A 4 -5.27 6.20 -4.36
CA LEU A 4 -4.19 5.25 -4.61
C LEU A 4 -3.77 5.34 -6.08
N PRO A 5 -2.46 5.29 -6.38
CA PRO A 5 -1.98 5.34 -7.74
C PRO A 5 -2.66 4.22 -8.53
N GLN A 6 -3.15 4.56 -9.73
CA GLN A 6 -3.68 3.58 -10.66
C GLN A 6 -2.51 2.81 -11.28
N ILE A 7 -1.94 1.91 -10.48
CA ILE A 7 -0.88 1.01 -10.90
C ILE A 7 -1.50 0.04 -11.91
N ARG A 8 -1.16 0.23 -13.19
CA ARG A 8 -1.64 -0.63 -14.28
C ARG A 8 -0.85 -1.94 -14.29
N ALA A 9 -1.48 -3.09 -14.05
CA ALA A 9 -0.82 -4.38 -14.22
C ALA A 9 -0.37 -4.59 -15.68
N VAL A 10 0.84 -5.11 -15.85
CA VAL A 10 1.40 -5.50 -17.16
C VAL A 10 1.74 -6.98 -17.27
N CYS A 11 1.63 -7.73 -16.17
CA CYS A 11 1.85 -9.16 -16.10
C CYS A 11 1.04 -9.78 -14.94
N ASP A 12 0.94 -11.11 -14.92
CA ASP A 12 0.23 -11.86 -13.89
C ASP A 12 0.75 -11.59 -12.47
N GLU A 13 2.05 -11.33 -12.32
CA GLU A 13 2.62 -11.01 -11.01
C GLU A 13 2.13 -9.65 -10.52
N ASP A 14 2.03 -8.64 -11.38
CA ASP A 14 1.43 -7.36 -10.99
C ASP A 14 -0.02 -7.54 -10.53
N GLU A 15 -0.80 -8.38 -11.19
CA GLU A 15 -2.18 -8.65 -10.80
C GLU A 15 -2.27 -9.29 -9.41
N ARG A 16 -1.38 -10.25 -9.13
CA ARG A 16 -1.25 -10.85 -7.79
C ARG A 16 -0.89 -9.80 -6.75
N GLN A 17 0.08 -8.95 -7.04
CA GLN A 17 0.52 -7.91 -6.12
C GLN A 17 -0.57 -6.85 -5.90
N LEU A 18 -1.35 -6.49 -6.93
CA LEU A 18 -2.53 -5.63 -6.79
C LEU A 18 -3.59 -6.26 -5.88
N ALA A 19 -3.85 -7.56 -6.01
CA ALA A 19 -4.79 -8.27 -5.15
C ALA A 19 -4.31 -8.26 -3.68
N LEU A 20 -3.01 -8.43 -3.43
CA LEU A 20 -2.42 -8.34 -2.08
C LEU A 20 -2.49 -6.91 -1.53
N LEU A 21 -2.29 -5.89 -2.37
CA LEU A 21 -2.42 -4.48 -2.00
C LEU A 21 -3.86 -4.14 -1.56
N ALA A 22 -4.85 -4.81 -2.14
CA ALA A 22 -6.27 -4.69 -1.83
C ALA A 22 -6.74 -5.60 -0.67
N THR A 23 -5.82 -6.25 0.06
CA THR A 23 -6.17 -7.10 1.20
C THR A 23 -7.03 -6.31 2.22
N PRO A 24 -8.18 -6.85 2.66
CA PRO A 24 -9.06 -6.16 3.60
C PRO A 24 -8.37 -5.78 4.92
N LEU A 25 -8.78 -4.64 5.48
CA LEU A 25 -8.37 -4.18 6.80
C LEU A 25 -8.81 -5.16 7.89
N GLY A 26 -8.01 -5.22 8.97
CA GLY A 26 -8.35 -5.94 10.20
C GLY A 26 -8.19 -7.45 10.15
N ARG A 27 -7.70 -8.01 9.04
CA ARG A 27 -7.20 -9.38 9.01
C ARG A 27 -5.79 -9.41 9.60
N ALA A 28 -5.51 -10.35 10.49
CA ALA A 28 -4.18 -10.51 11.06
C ALA A 28 -3.12 -10.64 9.95
N GLY A 29 -2.11 -9.77 9.96
CA GLY A 29 -1.05 -9.72 8.95
C GLY A 29 -1.44 -9.03 7.63
N SER A 30 -2.62 -8.42 7.53
CA SER A 30 -3.03 -7.64 6.36
C SER A 30 -2.14 -6.44 6.12
N GLY A 31 -1.66 -5.77 7.18
CA GLY A 31 -0.70 -4.68 7.09
C GLY A 31 0.59 -5.12 6.42
N MET A 32 1.17 -6.24 6.88
CA MET A 32 2.37 -6.82 6.29
C MET A 32 2.17 -7.23 4.83
N THR A 33 1.03 -7.86 4.53
CA THR A 33 0.69 -8.31 3.18
C THR A 33 0.62 -7.13 2.20
N ARG A 34 -0.09 -6.06 2.60
CA ARG A 34 -0.20 -4.84 1.81
C ARG A 34 1.15 -4.13 1.66
N TYR A 35 1.97 -4.10 2.72
CA TYR A 35 3.30 -3.50 2.66
C TYR A 35 4.25 -4.25 1.73
N ALA A 36 4.25 -5.59 1.75
CA ALA A 36 5.06 -6.39 0.84
C ALA A 36 4.69 -6.12 -0.64
N ALA A 37 3.39 -6.02 -0.93
CA ALA A 37 2.92 -5.63 -2.27
C ALA A 37 3.31 -4.20 -2.65
N ALA A 38 3.23 -3.26 -1.70
CA ALA A 38 3.67 -1.89 -1.94
C ALA A 38 5.17 -1.80 -2.24
N MET A 39 6.00 -2.58 -1.52
CA MET A 39 7.44 -2.68 -1.80
C MET A 39 7.74 -3.20 -3.20
N TYR A 40 6.97 -4.16 -3.71
CA TYR A 40 7.13 -4.67 -5.08
C TYR A 40 6.94 -3.55 -6.12
N PHE A 41 5.87 -2.74 -5.99
CA PHE A 41 5.62 -1.63 -6.91
C PHE A 41 6.59 -0.46 -6.72
N HIS A 42 7.04 -0.23 -5.48
CA HIS A 42 8.05 0.78 -5.19
C HIS A 42 9.40 0.46 -5.84
N ARG A 43 9.85 -0.80 -5.74
CA ARG A 43 11.09 -1.27 -6.38
C ARG A 43 11.08 -1.16 -7.90
N SER A 44 9.90 -1.14 -8.51
CA SER A 44 9.71 -0.93 -9.95
C SER A 44 9.45 0.54 -10.33
N GLY A 45 9.54 1.49 -9.38
CA GLY A 45 9.32 2.91 -9.60
C GLY A 45 7.86 3.31 -9.86
N ARG A 46 6.92 2.42 -9.55
CA ARG A 46 5.48 2.57 -9.83
C ARG A 46 4.66 2.96 -8.61
N LEU A 47 5.31 3.09 -7.46
CA LEU A 47 4.74 3.54 -6.21
C LEU A 47 5.72 4.52 -5.55
N ASP A 48 5.19 5.66 -5.09
CA ASP A 48 5.97 6.77 -4.55
C ASP A 48 6.43 6.52 -3.10
N ASP A 49 7.53 7.16 -2.69
CA ASP A 49 8.14 7.04 -1.36
C ASP A 49 7.15 7.37 -0.22
N ASP A 50 6.34 8.42 -0.38
CA ASP A 50 5.34 8.81 0.64
C ASP A 50 4.29 7.72 0.83
N LEU A 51 3.90 7.07 -0.28
CA LEU A 51 2.92 6.01 -0.24
C LEU A 51 3.52 4.75 0.39
N LEU A 52 4.76 4.41 0.05
CA LEU A 52 5.45 3.27 0.66
C LEU A 52 5.56 3.45 2.17
N GLU A 53 5.89 4.66 2.62
CA GLU A 53 6.03 4.97 4.04
C GLU A 53 4.69 4.85 4.79
N ALA A 54 3.58 5.26 4.16
CA ALA A 54 2.25 5.04 4.73
C ALA A 54 1.93 3.54 4.86
N TYR A 55 2.22 2.73 3.85
CA TYR A 55 2.12 1.26 3.95
C TYR A 55 3.03 0.68 5.05
N ARG A 56 4.24 1.21 5.22
CA ARG A 56 5.18 0.78 6.26
C ARG A 56 4.64 1.03 7.67
N ILE A 57 3.95 2.14 7.89
CA ILE A 57 3.28 2.44 9.16
C ILE A 57 2.11 1.47 9.38
N CYS A 58 1.25 1.28 8.37
CA CYS A 58 0.14 0.32 8.41
C CYS A 58 0.61 -1.13 8.58
N CYS A 59 1.87 -1.46 8.27
CA CYS A 59 2.42 -2.81 8.43
C CYS A 59 2.27 -3.37 9.86
N LYS A 60 2.30 -2.50 10.88
CA LYS A 60 2.13 -2.88 12.30
C LYS A 60 0.70 -2.72 12.80
N LEU A 61 -0.19 -2.16 11.97
CA LEU A 61 -1.54 -1.74 12.32
C LEU A 61 -2.50 -2.28 11.26
N ASP A 62 -2.90 -3.54 11.40
CA ASP A 62 -3.74 -4.25 10.42
C ASP A 62 -5.07 -3.53 10.12
N HIS A 63 -5.58 -2.75 11.07
CA HIS A 63 -6.82 -1.99 10.93
C HIS A 63 -6.66 -0.61 10.28
N GLU A 64 -5.42 -0.14 10.10
CA GLU A 64 -5.21 1.22 9.61
C GLU A 64 -5.33 1.36 8.10
N ASP A 65 -5.93 2.47 7.70
CA ASP A 65 -6.09 2.86 6.31
C ASP A 65 -4.88 3.70 5.87
N VAL A 66 -4.25 3.27 4.78
CA VAL A 66 -3.11 3.96 4.16
C VAL A 66 -3.47 5.40 3.78
N LEU A 67 -4.70 5.66 3.32
CA LEU A 67 -5.15 7.01 2.98
C LEU A 67 -5.32 7.89 4.22
N ALA A 68 -5.73 7.31 5.36
CA ALA A 68 -5.82 8.03 6.62
C ALA A 68 -4.42 8.41 7.13
N VAL A 69 -3.45 7.49 7.04
CA VAL A 69 -2.05 7.73 7.39
C VAL A 69 -1.39 8.76 6.47
N LEU A 70 -1.63 8.70 5.16
CA LEU A 70 -1.15 9.73 4.24
C LEU A 70 -1.68 11.12 4.60
N LYS A 71 -2.98 11.21 4.87
CA LYS A 71 -3.63 12.49 5.20
C LYS A 71 -3.13 13.10 6.51
N SER A 72 -2.79 12.27 7.50
CA SER A 72 -2.20 12.77 8.75
C SER A 72 -0.79 13.31 8.52
N ARG A 73 -0.04 12.74 7.57
CA ARG A 73 1.31 13.18 7.20
C ARG A 73 1.34 14.44 6.35
N GLU A 74 0.35 14.65 5.46
CA GLU A 74 0.23 15.88 4.65
C GLU A 74 -0.08 17.14 5.47
N LYS A 75 -0.55 16.98 6.70
CA LYS A 75 -0.95 18.10 7.58
C LYS A 75 0.13 18.55 8.57
N SER A 76 1.32 17.94 8.53
CA SER A 76 2.40 18.21 9.47
C SER A 76 3.46 19.15 8.93
#